data_AF-A0A9E1KNF0-F1
#
_entry.id   AF-A0A9E1KNF0-F1
#
_cell.length_a   1.000
_cell.length_b   1.000
_cell.length_c   1.000
_cell.angle_alpha   90.00
_cell.angle_beta   90.00
_cell.angle_gamma   90.00
#
_symmetry.space_group_name_H-M   'P 1'
#
loop_
_entity.id
_entity.type
_entity.pdbx_description
1 polymer ?
#
loop_
_entity_poly.entity_id
_entity_poly.type
_entity_poly.pdbx_seq_one_letter_code
_entity_poly.pdbx_strand_id
1 'polypeptide(L)'
;MLVLERNGQYLLPFESLIASSGATITHEADKLLIQTPGGDVELGPDALLQVDGQVMIHQSTLIEQLKIHLRFDQATYALHLELPWGHGRGKMPTATALPEAQFVPPVASLRNLWADFSYTRDDQREDYRADYYGAGNLTGGTWKFRLEQQGDDTIKPIEYHWIKNYGNTQALLGVATFSLHPLLPSIEQTGGQILYSSKPLPEVRYTDISRRTGGGGMANGTRRIAGVAEPGSIAQLR
;
A
#
# COMPACT_ATOMS: atom_id res chain seq x y z
N MET A 1 11.83 -7.51 -21.57
CA MET A 1 10.82 -7.78 -22.61
C MET A 1 11.20 -6.95 -23.82
N LEU A 2 11.42 -7.56 -24.99
CA LEU A 2 11.79 -6.85 -26.22
C LEU A 2 10.50 -6.47 -26.94
N VAL A 3 10.27 -5.17 -27.15
CA VAL A 3 9.06 -4.64 -27.81
C VAL A 3 9.50 -4.13 -29.18
N LEU A 4 8.78 -4.53 -30.23
CA LEU A 4 9.02 -4.08 -31.59
C LEU A 4 7.93 -3.10 -32.00
N GLU A 5 8.29 -2.05 -32.71
CA GLU A 5 7.32 -1.17 -33.38
C GLU A 5 7.29 -1.54 -34.87
N ARG A 6 6.09 -1.81 -35.40
CA ARG A 6 5.89 -2.09 -36.83
C ARG A 6 4.62 -1.40 -37.30
N ASN A 7 4.73 -0.55 -38.32
CA ASN A 7 3.62 0.20 -38.92
C ASN A 7 2.81 1.02 -37.88
N GLY A 8 3.49 1.60 -36.88
CA GLY A 8 2.83 2.39 -35.82
C GLY A 8 2.07 1.56 -34.78
N GLN A 9 2.26 0.24 -34.76
CA GLN A 9 1.74 -0.64 -33.71
C GLN A 9 2.88 -1.32 -32.95
N TYR A 10 2.68 -1.51 -31.65
CA TYR A 10 3.60 -2.31 -30.84
C TYR A 10 3.29 -3.80 -30.96
N LEU A 11 4.36 -4.59 -31.10
CA LEU A 11 4.38 -6.04 -31.01
C LEU A 11 5.03 -6.42 -29.69
N LEU A 12 4.31 -7.21 -28.90
CA LEU A 12 4.74 -7.62 -27.57
C LEU A 12 4.96 -9.13 -27.52
N PRO A 13 5.99 -9.60 -26.80
CA PRO A 13 6.20 -11.00 -26.51
C PRO A 13 4.99 -11.59 -25.77
N PHE A 14 4.27 -12.49 -26.44
CA PHE A 14 2.99 -13.00 -25.96
C PHE A 14 3.15 -13.74 -24.63
N GLU A 15 4.08 -14.68 -24.55
CA GLU A 15 4.30 -15.48 -23.33
C GLU A 15 4.74 -14.62 -22.13
N SER A 16 5.63 -13.65 -22.35
CA SER A 16 6.08 -12.75 -21.29
C SER A 16 4.94 -11.87 -20.78
N LEU A 17 4.09 -11.40 -21.70
CA LEU A 17 2.91 -10.61 -21.36
C LEU A 17 1.94 -11.43 -20.49
N ILE A 18 1.60 -12.66 -20.91
CA ILE A 18 0.66 -13.51 -20.16
C ILE A 18 1.22 -13.88 -18.78
N ALA A 19 2.50 -14.23 -18.69
CA ALA A 19 3.16 -14.52 -17.42
C ALA A 19 3.09 -13.32 -16.45
N SER A 20 3.24 -12.10 -16.97
CA SER A 20 3.19 -10.87 -16.17
C SER A 20 1.78 -10.37 -15.84
N SER A 21 0.76 -10.74 -16.63
CA SER A 21 -0.61 -10.28 -16.45
C SER A 21 -1.42 -11.11 -15.45
N GLY A 22 -0.87 -12.25 -15.02
CA GLY A 22 -1.56 -13.21 -14.13
C GLY A 22 -2.65 -14.01 -14.83
N ALA A 23 -2.65 -14.05 -16.17
CA ALA A 23 -3.47 -14.94 -16.96
C ALA A 23 -2.74 -16.27 -17.23
N THR A 24 -3.48 -17.32 -17.57
CA THR A 24 -2.92 -18.63 -17.94
C THR A 24 -3.34 -19.02 -19.35
N ILE A 25 -2.47 -19.76 -20.04
CA ILE A 25 -2.70 -20.24 -21.39
C ILE A 25 -3.12 -21.71 -21.30
N THR A 26 -4.26 -22.03 -21.92
CA THR A 26 -4.70 -23.41 -22.12
C THR A 26 -4.81 -23.65 -23.62
N HIS A 27 -4.19 -24.73 -24.09
CA HIS A 27 -4.30 -25.17 -25.48
C HIS A 27 -5.42 -26.19 -25.59
N GLU A 28 -6.49 -25.86 -26.33
CA GLU A 28 -7.57 -26.80 -26.65
C GLU A 28 -7.63 -27.02 -28.15
N ALA A 29 -7.29 -28.23 -28.63
CA ALA A 29 -7.37 -28.74 -30.01
C ALA A 29 -7.00 -27.75 -31.15
N ASP A 30 -7.85 -26.77 -31.47
CA ASP A 30 -7.71 -25.78 -32.54
C ASP A 30 -7.76 -24.30 -32.07
N LYS A 31 -7.78 -24.06 -30.76
CA LYS A 31 -8.01 -22.74 -30.16
C LYS A 31 -7.05 -22.49 -29.00
N LEU A 32 -6.60 -21.25 -28.89
CA LEU A 32 -5.79 -20.80 -27.77
C LEU A 32 -6.69 -20.06 -26.78
N LEU A 33 -6.93 -20.68 -25.62
CA LEU A 33 -7.75 -20.11 -24.57
C LEU A 33 -6.88 -19.39 -23.55
N ILE A 34 -7.14 -18.11 -23.34
CA ILE A 34 -6.52 -17.32 -22.28
C ILE A 34 -7.51 -17.25 -21.12
N GLN A 35 -7.16 -17.89 -20.01
CA GLN A 35 -7.92 -17.77 -18.78
C GLN A 35 -7.45 -16.53 -18.04
N THR A 36 -8.29 -15.50 -18.01
CA THR A 36 -8.03 -14.27 -17.24
C THR A 36 -8.84 -14.30 -15.94
N PRO A 37 -8.43 -13.55 -14.91
CA PRO A 37 -9.25 -13.36 -13.72
C PRO A 37 -10.66 -12.78 -13.99
N GLY A 38 -10.84 -12.12 -15.14
CA GLY A 38 -12.11 -11.56 -15.58
C GLY A 38 -12.98 -12.51 -16.43
N GLY A 39 -12.48 -13.71 -16.76
CA GLY A 39 -13.13 -14.67 -17.64
C GLY A 39 -12.20 -15.19 -18.74
N ASP A 40 -12.68 -16.19 -19.47
CA ASP A 40 -11.90 -16.83 -20.51
C ASP A 40 -12.03 -16.08 -21.84
N VAL A 41 -10.92 -15.88 -22.53
CA VAL A 41 -10.85 -15.20 -23.84
C VAL A 41 -10.22 -16.15 -24.84
N GLU A 42 -10.95 -16.42 -25.92
CA GLU A 42 -10.45 -17.21 -27.03
C GLU A 42 -9.67 -16.31 -27.99
N LEU A 43 -8.41 -16.66 -28.27
CA LEU A 43 -7.64 -16.03 -29.34
C LEU A 43 -7.78 -16.85 -30.63
N GLY A 44 -8.09 -16.15 -31.73
CA GLY A 44 -8.07 -16.73 -33.06
C GLY A 44 -6.65 -17.11 -33.52
N PRO A 45 -6.51 -18.00 -34.51
CA PRO A 45 -5.20 -18.49 -34.98
C PRO A 45 -4.31 -17.38 -35.56
N ASP A 46 -4.91 -16.32 -36.12
CA ASP A 46 -4.19 -15.18 -36.70
C ASP A 46 -3.81 -14.11 -35.67
N ALA A 47 -4.15 -14.30 -34.40
CA ALA A 47 -3.88 -13.33 -33.32
C ALA A 47 -2.39 -13.27 -32.94
N LEU A 48 -1.65 -14.34 -33.23
CA LEU A 48 -0.26 -14.51 -32.83
C LEU A 48 0.64 -14.56 -34.06
N LEU A 49 1.82 -13.95 -33.95
CA LEU A 49 2.81 -13.89 -35.00
C LEU A 49 4.13 -14.44 -34.49
N GLN A 50 4.85 -15.12 -35.37
CA GLN A 50 6.21 -15.53 -35.09
C GLN A 50 7.18 -14.55 -35.75
N VAL A 51 7.99 -13.86 -34.96
CA VAL A 51 9.03 -12.94 -35.42
C VAL A 51 10.33 -13.35 -34.76
N ASP A 52 11.35 -13.68 -35.56
CA ASP A 52 12.68 -14.10 -35.10
C ASP A 52 12.65 -15.22 -34.04
N GLY A 53 11.74 -16.19 -34.22
CA GLY A 53 11.59 -17.33 -33.32
C GLY A 53 10.79 -17.05 -32.04
N GLN A 54 10.33 -15.80 -31.83
CA GLN A 54 9.52 -15.41 -30.68
C GLN A 54 8.05 -15.20 -31.07
N VAL A 55 7.13 -15.71 -30.25
CA VAL A 55 5.69 -15.49 -30.41
C VAL A 55 5.33 -14.10 -29.89
N MET A 56 4.80 -13.28 -30.78
CA MET A 56 4.42 -11.89 -30.57
C MET A 56 2.91 -11.72 -30.77
N ILE A 57 2.33 -10.72 -30.12
CA ILE A 57 0.93 -10.32 -30.27
C ILE A 57 0.85 -8.83 -30.62
N HIS A 58 -0.08 -8.49 -31.51
CA HIS A 58 -0.33 -7.09 -31.88
C HIS A 58 -1.04 -6.33 -30.77
N GLN A 59 -0.65 -5.07 -30.59
CA GLN A 59 -1.35 -4.11 -29.74
C GLN A 59 -2.85 -4.04 -30.04
N SER A 60 -3.27 -4.06 -31.32
CA SER A 60 -4.69 -4.02 -31.66
C SER A 60 -5.44 -5.23 -31.11
N THR A 61 -4.88 -6.43 -31.24
CA THR A 61 -5.44 -7.66 -30.67
C THR A 61 -5.54 -7.60 -29.15
N LEU A 62 -4.53 -7.03 -28.49
CA LEU A 62 -4.54 -6.81 -27.04
C LEU A 62 -5.67 -5.87 -26.61
N ILE A 63 -5.89 -4.78 -27.34
CA ILE A 63 -6.94 -3.80 -27.06
C ILE A 63 -8.32 -4.37 -27.38
N GLU A 64 -8.48 -5.07 -28.51
CA GLU A 64 -9.78 -5.52 -28.99
C GLU A 64 -10.30 -6.74 -28.22
N GLN A 65 -9.44 -7.75 -28.02
CA GLN A 65 -9.85 -9.04 -27.44
C GLN A 65 -9.61 -9.10 -25.94
N LEU A 66 -8.46 -8.60 -25.47
CA LEU A 66 -8.08 -8.66 -24.05
C LEU A 66 -8.37 -7.36 -23.29
N LYS A 67 -8.80 -6.29 -23.98
CA LYS A 67 -9.03 -4.95 -23.42
C LYS A 67 -7.83 -4.38 -22.66
N ILE A 68 -6.61 -4.84 -23.01
CA ILE A 68 -5.35 -4.36 -22.43
C ILE A 68 -4.92 -3.12 -23.20
N HIS A 69 -4.84 -1.99 -22.51
CA HIS A 69 -4.37 -0.74 -23.11
C HIS A 69 -2.87 -0.57 -22.87
N LEU A 70 -2.20 0.00 -23.87
CA LEU A 70 -0.76 0.20 -23.87
C LEU A 70 -0.44 1.68 -24.02
N ARG A 71 0.46 2.17 -23.17
CA ARG A 71 0.99 3.53 -23.27
C ARG A 71 2.49 3.52 -23.14
N PHE A 72 3.19 3.97 -24.18
CA PHE A 72 4.63 4.17 -24.11
C PHE A 72 4.92 5.52 -23.44
N ASP A 73 5.71 5.49 -22.37
CA ASP A 73 6.22 6.68 -21.70
C ASP A 73 7.66 6.91 -22.14
N GLN A 74 7.86 7.96 -22.95
CA GLN A 74 9.17 8.33 -23.48
C GLN A 74 10.12 8.82 -22.38
N ALA A 75 9.61 9.42 -21.30
CA ALA A 75 10.45 10.00 -20.25
C ALA A 75 11.13 8.91 -19.41
N THR A 76 10.43 7.80 -19.20
CA THR A 76 10.93 6.64 -18.43
C THR A 76 11.40 5.49 -19.33
N TYR A 77 11.25 5.64 -20.65
CA TYR A 77 11.51 4.61 -21.66
C TYR A 77 10.82 3.28 -21.31
N ALA A 78 9.58 3.36 -20.84
CA ALA A 78 8.81 2.25 -20.32
C ALA A 78 7.48 2.09 -21.04
N LEU A 79 7.03 0.83 -21.19
CA LEU A 79 5.71 0.52 -21.72
C LEU A 79 4.77 0.21 -20.56
N HIS A 80 3.77 1.05 -20.35
CA HIS A 80 2.73 0.84 -19.35
C HIS A 80 1.60 -0.01 -19.93
N LEU A 81 1.24 -1.05 -19.19
CA LEU A 81 0.17 -1.99 -19.49
C LEU A 81 -0.96 -1.76 -18.49
N GLU A 82 -2.14 -1.41 -18.99
CA GLU A 82 -3.34 -1.27 -18.18
C GLU A 82 -4.21 -2.50 -18.39
N LEU A 83 -4.18 -3.40 -17.40
CA LEU A 83 -4.98 -4.62 -17.39
C LEU A 83 -6.40 -4.27 -16.88
N PRO A 84 -7.46 -4.75 -17.56
CA PRO A 84 -8.84 -4.50 -17.13
C PRO A 84 -9.23 -5.36 -15.92
N TRP A 85 -8.43 -6.38 -15.61
CA TRP A 85 -8.50 -7.14 -14.37
C TRP A 85 -7.37 -6.71 -13.43
N GLY A 86 -7.65 -6.72 -12.12
CA GLY A 86 -6.57 -6.58 -11.13
C GLY A 86 -5.56 -7.72 -11.30
N HIS A 87 -4.28 -7.45 -11.01
CA HIS A 87 -3.24 -8.49 -11.01
C HIS A 87 -3.81 -9.74 -10.34
N GLY A 88 -3.92 -10.82 -11.11
CA GLY A 88 -4.50 -12.05 -10.61
C GLY A 88 -3.81 -12.46 -9.31
N ARG A 89 -4.51 -13.23 -8.47
CA ARG A 89 -3.88 -14.02 -7.40
C ARG A 89 -2.95 -15.12 -7.97
N GLY A 90 -2.22 -14.84 -9.04
CA GLY A 90 -0.98 -15.55 -9.30
C GLY A 90 -0.20 -15.47 -8.01
N LYS A 91 0.20 -16.64 -7.49
CA LYS A 91 1.04 -16.74 -6.30
C LYS A 91 2.05 -15.61 -6.39
N MET A 92 1.97 -14.62 -5.49
CA MET A 92 3.09 -13.72 -5.30
C MET A 92 4.29 -14.64 -5.24
N PRO A 93 5.31 -14.48 -6.12
CA PRO A 93 6.44 -15.38 -6.15
C PRO A 93 6.84 -15.57 -4.69
N THR A 94 6.72 -16.80 -4.19
CA THR A 94 6.88 -17.13 -2.77
C THR A 94 8.08 -16.36 -2.32
N ALA A 95 7.86 -15.33 -1.49
CA ALA A 95 8.80 -14.23 -1.31
C ALA A 95 10.19 -14.82 -1.26
N THR A 96 10.94 -14.69 -2.37
CA THR A 96 12.33 -15.10 -2.40
C THR A 96 12.90 -14.39 -1.20
N ALA A 97 13.46 -15.16 -0.25
CA ALA A 97 13.78 -14.66 1.09
C ALA A 97 14.29 -13.24 0.95
N LEU A 98 13.49 -12.28 1.47
CA LEU A 98 13.79 -10.86 1.28
C LEU A 98 15.27 -10.69 1.62
N PRO A 99 16.08 -10.07 0.73
CA PRO A 99 17.50 -9.96 0.95
C PRO A 99 17.72 -9.42 2.36
N GLU A 100 18.58 -10.10 3.10
CA GLU A 100 18.82 -9.77 4.51
C GLU A 100 19.21 -8.30 4.60
N ALA A 101 18.48 -7.54 5.41
CA ALA A 101 18.67 -6.11 5.51
C ALA A 101 20.07 -5.84 6.05
N GLN A 102 20.96 -5.33 5.20
CA GLN A 102 22.32 -4.94 5.60
C GLN A 102 22.32 -3.83 6.65
N PHE A 103 21.22 -3.07 6.74
CA PHE A 103 21.02 -2.02 7.71
C PHE A 103 19.73 -2.28 8.47
N VAL A 104 19.88 -2.63 9.75
CA VAL A 104 18.78 -2.69 10.70
C VAL A 104 18.78 -1.42 11.55
N PRO A 105 17.60 -0.85 11.88
CA PRO A 105 17.55 0.29 12.77
C PRO A 105 18.19 -0.05 14.13
N PRO A 106 18.87 0.90 14.79
CA PRO A 106 19.46 0.68 16.10
C PRO A 106 18.43 0.17 17.11
N VAL A 107 18.86 -0.71 18.02
CA VAL A 107 18.02 -1.30 19.08
C VAL A 107 17.32 -0.21 19.90
N ALA A 108 17.98 0.91 20.14
CA ALA A 108 17.41 2.10 20.75
C ALA A 108 17.75 3.31 19.88
N SER A 109 16.74 4.13 19.55
CA SER A 109 16.94 5.37 18.79
C SER A 109 15.82 6.36 19.06
N LEU A 110 16.13 7.64 18.95
CA LEU A 110 15.18 8.73 18.78
C LEU A 110 15.01 8.99 17.28
N ARG A 111 13.79 8.95 16.77
CA ARG A 111 13.50 9.18 15.35
C ARG A 111 13.03 10.60 15.11
N ASN A 112 12.18 11.11 16.00
CA ASN A 112 11.58 12.42 15.89
C ASN A 112 11.27 12.97 17.27
N LEU A 113 11.44 14.27 17.37
CA LEU A 113 11.07 15.08 18.52
C LEU A 113 10.47 16.37 17.96
N TRP A 114 9.28 16.73 18.41
CA TRP A 114 8.59 17.95 18.02
C TRP A 114 7.99 18.59 19.26
N ALA A 115 8.09 19.91 19.36
CA ALA A 115 7.36 20.70 20.34
C ALA A 115 6.53 21.77 19.60
N ASP A 116 5.29 21.92 20.01
CA ASP A 116 4.38 22.97 19.57
C ASP A 116 4.11 23.90 20.75
N PHE A 117 4.17 25.21 20.51
CA PHE A 117 4.01 26.24 21.53
C PHE A 117 2.98 27.24 21.04
N SER A 118 1.95 27.44 21.86
CA SER A 118 0.90 28.42 21.63
C SER A 118 0.80 29.37 22.82
N TYR A 119 0.74 30.65 22.50
CA TYR A 119 0.58 31.73 23.46
C TYR A 119 -0.51 32.66 22.96
N THR A 120 -1.55 32.84 23.76
CA THR A 120 -2.68 33.71 23.45
C THR A 120 -2.87 34.67 24.62
N ARG A 121 -2.95 35.96 24.30
CA ARG A 121 -3.21 37.01 25.29
C ARG A 121 -4.34 37.90 24.81
N ASP A 122 -5.29 38.12 25.69
CA ASP A 122 -6.36 39.11 25.58
C ASP A 122 -6.42 39.95 26.87
N ASP A 123 -7.18 41.02 26.89
CA ASP A 123 -7.26 42.00 27.98
C ASP A 123 -7.66 41.40 29.34
N GLN A 124 -8.27 40.20 29.35
CA GLN A 124 -8.70 39.51 30.55
C GLN A 124 -7.99 38.17 30.82
N ARG A 125 -7.20 37.65 29.87
CA ARG A 125 -6.65 36.29 29.98
C ARG A 125 -5.34 36.13 29.23
N GLU A 126 -4.42 35.44 29.89
CA GLU A 126 -3.19 34.93 29.32
C GLU A 126 -3.26 33.40 29.34
N ASP A 127 -3.18 32.79 28.17
CA ASP A 127 -3.15 31.35 27.98
C ASP A 127 -1.83 30.95 27.33
N TYR A 128 -1.14 30.02 27.97
CA TYR A 128 0.05 29.37 27.46
C TYR A 128 -0.22 27.87 27.37
N ARG A 129 0.17 27.26 26.25
CA ARG A 129 0.12 25.82 26.04
C ARG A 129 1.33 25.35 25.24
N ALA A 130 1.97 24.28 25.71
CA ALA A 130 3.02 23.57 24.99
C ALA A 130 2.66 22.08 24.86
N ASP A 131 2.80 21.53 23.66
CA ASP A 131 2.66 20.11 23.39
C ASP A 131 4.03 19.55 22.95
N TYR A 132 4.50 18.50 23.61
CA TYR A 132 5.75 17.82 23.29
C TYR A 132 5.47 16.40 22.79
N TYR A 133 6.08 16.04 21.66
CA TYR A 133 5.93 14.74 21.02
C TYR A 133 7.29 14.13 20.74
N GLY A 134 7.48 12.87 21.09
CA GLY A 134 8.67 12.12 20.74
C GLY A 134 8.34 10.70 20.35
N ALA A 135 9.07 10.15 19.39
CA ALA A 135 9.00 8.74 19.08
C ALA A 135 10.33 8.18 18.60
N GLY A 136 10.47 6.87 18.70
CA GLY A 136 11.73 6.19 18.44
C GLY A 136 11.62 4.67 18.43
N ASN A 137 12.75 4.00 18.28
CA ASN A 137 12.81 2.54 18.46
C ASN A 137 13.33 2.19 19.85
N LEU A 138 12.82 1.10 20.39
CA LEU A 138 13.37 0.42 21.55
C LEU A 138 13.10 -1.08 21.42
N THR A 139 14.15 -1.91 21.50
CA THR A 139 14.09 -3.40 21.52
C THR A 139 13.29 -4.03 20.36
N GLY A 140 13.38 -3.42 19.18
CA GLY A 140 12.65 -3.84 17.97
C GLY A 140 11.16 -3.49 17.99
N GLY A 141 10.72 -2.76 19.03
CA GLY A 141 9.44 -2.07 19.06
C GLY A 141 9.62 -0.57 18.87
N THR A 142 8.51 0.13 18.86
CA THR A 142 8.41 1.57 18.69
C THR A 142 7.86 2.18 19.97
N TRP A 143 8.54 3.19 20.50
CA TRP A 143 8.02 3.96 21.62
C TRP A 143 7.55 5.33 21.15
N LYS A 144 6.55 5.88 21.85
CA LYS A 144 6.00 7.23 21.63
C LYS A 144 5.69 7.85 22.98
N PHE A 145 5.87 9.16 23.10
CA PHE A 145 5.25 9.96 24.14
C PHE A 145 4.59 11.22 23.59
N ARG A 146 3.58 11.70 24.32
CA ARG A 146 2.95 13.01 24.19
C ARG A 146 2.82 13.61 25.59
N LEU A 147 3.38 14.79 25.77
CA LEU A 147 3.24 15.59 26.99
C LEU A 147 2.55 16.89 26.65
N GLU A 148 1.69 17.38 27.54
CA GLU A 148 1.02 18.66 27.42
C GLU A 148 1.33 19.50 28.65
N GLN A 149 1.62 20.77 28.47
CA GLN A 149 1.79 21.75 29.53
C GLN A 149 0.82 22.89 29.25
N GLN A 150 0.05 23.29 30.27
CA GLN A 150 -0.90 24.38 30.18
C GLN A 150 -0.84 25.19 31.47
N GLY A 151 -0.76 26.51 31.36
CA GLY A 151 -0.86 27.42 32.51
C GLY A 151 0.24 27.25 33.56
N ASP A 152 -0.04 26.48 34.61
CA ASP A 152 0.65 26.36 35.90
C ASP A 152 2.00 25.60 35.86
N ASP A 153 2.69 25.61 34.73
CA ASP A 153 3.96 24.91 34.48
C ASP A 153 3.96 23.38 34.71
N THR A 154 2.81 22.80 35.04
CA THR A 154 2.68 21.35 35.23
C THR A 154 2.67 20.64 33.88
N ILE A 155 3.68 19.80 33.62
CA ILE A 155 3.71 18.91 32.46
C ILE A 155 2.89 17.65 32.76
N LYS A 156 1.85 17.40 31.96
CA LYS A 156 0.96 16.24 32.04
C LYS A 156 1.28 15.24 30.92
N PRO A 157 1.59 13.97 31.24
CA PRO A 157 1.71 12.94 30.22
C PRO A 157 0.32 12.56 29.70
N ILE A 158 0.10 12.72 28.41
CA ILE A 158 -1.18 12.41 27.73
C ILE A 158 -1.15 11.02 27.13
N GLU A 159 -0.02 10.65 26.52
CA GLU A 159 0.15 9.36 25.87
C GLU A 159 1.60 8.92 26.04
N TYR A 160 1.83 7.67 26.41
CA TYR A 160 3.17 7.11 26.45
C TYR A 160 3.07 5.60 26.32
N HIS A 161 3.55 5.05 25.22
CA HIS A 161 3.43 3.63 24.99
C HIS A 161 4.60 3.09 24.19
N TRP A 162 4.80 1.79 24.32
CA TRP A 162 5.68 1.00 23.49
C TRP A 162 4.86 -0.08 22.78
N ILE A 163 5.09 -0.24 21.48
CA ILE A 163 4.39 -1.20 20.62
C ILE A 163 5.41 -2.09 19.92
N LYS A 164 5.13 -3.38 19.83
CA LYS A 164 5.90 -4.32 19.01
C LYS A 164 5.00 -5.28 18.25
N ASN A 165 5.29 -5.45 16.96
CA ASN A 165 4.57 -6.36 16.08
C ASN A 165 5.31 -7.69 15.95
N TYR A 166 4.56 -8.77 15.94
CA TYR A 166 4.98 -10.16 15.76
C TYR A 166 4.11 -10.79 14.67
N GLY A 167 4.30 -10.38 13.42
CA GLY A 167 3.48 -10.81 12.29
C GLY A 167 2.01 -10.40 12.45
N ASN A 168 1.19 -11.32 12.93
CA ASN A 168 -0.25 -11.14 13.12
C ASN A 168 -0.64 -10.61 14.51
N THR A 169 0.33 -10.52 15.42
CA THR A 169 0.09 -10.09 16.80
C THR A 169 0.81 -8.78 17.07
N GLN A 170 0.18 -7.88 17.84
CA GLN A 170 0.77 -6.64 18.32
C GLN A 170 0.70 -6.61 19.85
N ALA A 171 1.84 -6.38 20.49
CA ALA A 171 1.92 -6.12 21.92
C ALA A 171 2.04 -4.61 22.14
N LEU A 172 1.31 -4.09 23.12
CA LEU A 172 1.37 -2.69 23.54
C LEU A 172 1.54 -2.63 25.06
N LEU A 173 2.40 -1.72 25.51
CA LEU A 173 2.65 -1.45 26.93
C LEU A 173 2.60 0.07 27.16
N GLY A 174 1.77 0.54 28.10
CA GLY A 174 1.72 1.95 28.51
C GLY A 174 0.31 2.53 28.46
N VAL A 175 0.23 3.84 28.27
CA VAL A 175 -1.02 4.60 28.11
C VAL A 175 -1.21 4.95 26.63
N ALA A 176 -2.30 4.47 26.06
CA ALA A 176 -2.66 4.70 24.67
C ALA A 176 -4.15 4.96 24.51
N THR A 177 -4.48 5.82 23.56
CA THR A 177 -5.86 6.14 23.18
C THR A 177 -6.17 5.50 21.84
N PHE A 178 -7.21 4.68 21.78
CA PHE A 178 -7.63 3.99 20.55
C PHE A 178 -8.96 4.54 20.07
N SER A 179 -9.09 4.72 18.75
CA SER A 179 -10.37 4.94 18.09
C SER A 179 -10.58 3.80 17.10
N LEU A 180 -11.65 3.04 17.30
CA LEU A 180 -12.05 1.94 16.41
C LEU A 180 -12.77 2.47 15.16
N HIS A 181 -13.43 3.61 15.26
CA HIS A 181 -14.16 4.26 14.18
C HIS A 181 -14.24 5.76 14.47
N PRO A 182 -14.16 6.67 13.46
CA PRO A 182 -14.24 8.11 13.68
C PRO A 182 -15.54 8.59 14.35
N LEU A 183 -16.62 7.82 14.19
CA LEU A 183 -17.92 8.11 14.81
C LEU A 183 -18.07 7.49 16.21
N LEU A 184 -17.13 6.67 16.65
CA LEU A 184 -17.16 6.06 17.98
C LEU A 184 -16.23 6.83 18.93
N PRO A 185 -16.60 6.95 20.21
CA PRO A 185 -15.71 7.51 21.22
C PRO A 185 -14.37 6.80 21.24
N SER A 186 -13.30 7.57 21.42
CA SER A 186 -11.99 7.01 21.70
C SER A 186 -11.96 6.42 23.12
N ILE A 187 -11.27 5.30 23.28
CA ILE A 187 -11.07 4.63 24.56
C ILE A 187 -9.61 4.81 24.97
N GLU A 188 -9.38 5.39 26.14
CA GLU A 188 -8.07 5.42 26.78
C GLU A 188 -7.84 4.13 27.55
N GLN A 189 -6.66 3.55 27.41
CA GLN A 189 -6.29 2.33 28.10
C GLN A 189 -4.88 2.45 28.66
N THR A 190 -4.70 1.96 29.89
CA THR A 190 -3.41 1.90 30.60
C THR A 190 -3.07 0.45 30.90
N GLY A 191 -1.85 0.04 30.59
CA GLY A 191 -1.31 -1.27 30.96
C GLY A 191 -0.74 -2.02 29.77
N GLY A 192 -0.80 -3.36 29.85
CA GLY A 192 -0.36 -4.25 28.77
C GLY A 192 -1.52 -4.79 27.97
N GLN A 193 -1.40 -4.75 26.64
CA GLN A 193 -2.43 -5.19 25.71
C GLN A 193 -1.82 -6.05 24.61
N ILE A 194 -2.62 -7.00 24.13
CA ILE A 194 -2.28 -7.85 22.99
C ILE A 194 -3.43 -7.76 21.99
N LEU A 195 -3.09 -7.47 20.74
CA LEU A 195 -4.03 -7.43 19.65
C LEU A 195 -3.65 -8.47 18.61
N TYR A 196 -4.63 -9.23 18.13
CA TYR A 196 -4.45 -10.25 17.10
C TYR A 196 -5.28 -9.91 15.86
N SER A 197 -4.70 -10.16 14.68
CA SER A 197 -5.35 -9.94 13.38
C SER A 197 -5.23 -11.18 12.49
N SER A 198 -6.27 -11.44 11.69
CA SER A 198 -6.23 -12.48 10.64
C SER A 198 -5.32 -12.11 9.46
N LYS A 199 -4.92 -10.84 9.37
CA LYS A 199 -3.95 -10.33 8.39
C LYS A 199 -2.68 -9.86 9.11
N PRO A 200 -1.49 -10.01 8.49
CA PRO A 200 -0.26 -9.47 9.03
C PRO A 200 -0.41 -7.98 9.34
N LEU A 201 -0.02 -7.58 10.54
CA LEU A 201 -0.05 -6.19 10.94
C LEU A 201 1.11 -5.46 10.26
N PRO A 202 0.87 -4.29 9.64
CA PRO A 202 1.91 -3.59 8.92
C PRO A 202 3.04 -3.24 9.88
N GLU A 203 4.26 -3.61 9.49
CA GLU A 203 5.43 -3.26 10.28
C GLU A 203 5.87 -1.84 9.92
N VAL A 204 5.58 -0.90 10.81
CA VAL A 204 5.84 0.53 10.59
C VAL A 204 7.32 0.82 10.89
N ARG A 205 8.23 0.34 10.03
CA ARG A 205 9.67 0.57 10.23
C ARG A 205 10.13 1.96 9.78
N TYR A 206 9.36 2.69 8.97
CA TYR A 206 9.81 3.96 8.34
C TYR A 206 8.72 5.03 8.09
N THR A 207 7.50 4.91 8.60
CA THR A 207 6.48 5.97 8.45
C THR A 207 6.45 6.88 9.67
N ASP A 208 5.90 8.09 9.51
CA ASP A 208 5.71 9.04 10.60
C ASP A 208 4.85 8.41 11.72
N ILE A 209 5.53 8.13 12.83
CA ILE A 209 5.00 7.46 14.01
C ILE A 209 4.23 8.45 14.90
N SER A 210 4.41 9.75 14.69
CA SER A 210 3.78 10.78 15.53
C SER A 210 2.27 10.83 15.36
N ARG A 211 1.76 10.46 14.17
CA ARG A 211 0.35 10.68 13.79
C ARG A 211 -0.51 9.42 13.79
N ARG A 212 0.06 8.21 13.70
CA ARG A 212 -0.71 6.95 13.64
C ARG A 212 0.05 5.76 14.21
N THR A 213 -0.37 5.28 15.36
CA THR A 213 -0.01 3.96 15.89
C THR A 213 -1.21 3.29 16.53
N GLY A 214 -1.29 1.95 16.42
CA GLY A 214 -2.36 1.13 17.00
C GLY A 214 -3.50 0.74 16.05
N GLY A 215 -4.62 0.27 16.62
CA GLY A 215 -5.78 -0.29 15.92
C GLY A 215 -6.47 0.64 14.91
N GLY A 216 -6.23 1.96 14.98
CA GLY A 216 -6.80 2.94 14.04
C GLY A 216 -6.35 2.77 12.58
N GLY A 217 -5.25 2.04 12.33
CA GLY A 217 -4.85 1.64 10.97
C GLY A 217 -5.59 0.40 10.44
N MET A 218 -6.25 -0.37 11.32
CA MET A 218 -6.87 -1.66 10.99
C MET A 218 -8.34 -1.51 10.58
N ALA A 219 -9.01 -0.44 11.01
CA ALA A 219 -10.44 -0.19 10.73
C ALA A 219 -10.72 0.29 9.31
N ASN A 220 -9.70 0.78 8.59
CA ASN A 220 -9.89 1.23 7.22
C ASN A 220 -9.76 0.04 6.27
N GLY A 221 -10.86 -0.67 6.09
CA GLY A 221 -11.10 -1.52 4.93
C GLY A 221 -11.16 -0.66 3.67
N THR A 222 -10.04 -0.13 3.21
CA THR A 222 -9.97 0.58 1.93
C THR A 222 -10.16 -0.45 0.82
N ARG A 223 -11.38 -0.55 0.28
CA ARG A 223 -11.64 -1.27 -0.96
C ARG A 223 -11.16 -0.37 -2.10
N ARG A 224 -10.06 -0.76 -2.75
CA ARG A 224 -9.61 -0.10 -3.98
C ARG A 224 -10.58 -0.50 -5.09
N ILE A 225 -11.33 0.47 -5.61
CA ILE A 225 -12.15 0.32 -6.81
C ILE A 225 -11.40 1.01 -7.94
N ALA A 226 -11.12 0.29 -9.02
CA ALA A 226 -10.51 0.81 -10.22
C ALA A 226 -11.44 0.53 -11.40
N GLY A 227 -11.49 1.47 -12.34
CA GLY A 227 -12.26 1.40 -13.57
C GLY A 227 -11.80 2.48 -14.53
N VAL A 228 -11.99 2.25 -15.82
CA VAL A 228 -11.69 3.22 -16.88
C VAL A 228 -13.01 3.89 -17.28
N ALA A 229 -13.00 5.21 -17.44
CA ALA A 229 -14.17 5.98 -17.83
C ALA A 229 -13.78 7.09 -18.81
N GLU A 230 -14.74 7.54 -19.63
CA GLU A 230 -14.52 8.64 -20.57
C GLU A 230 -14.23 9.96 -19.85
N PRO A 231 -13.47 10.89 -20.47
CA PRO A 231 -13.24 12.23 -19.92
C PRO A 231 -14.56 12.92 -19.57
N GLY A 232 -14.73 13.31 -18.31
CA GLY A 232 -15.96 13.94 -17.81
C GLY A 232 -16.94 13.01 -17.09
N SER A 233 -16.63 11.72 -16.98
CA SER A 233 -17.45 10.77 -16.21
C SER A 233 -17.36 11.01 -14.70
N ILE A 234 -18.47 10.79 -13.98
CA ILE A 234 -18.53 10.90 -12.52
C ILE A 234 -18.59 9.51 -11.91
N ALA A 235 -17.64 9.19 -11.03
CA ALA A 235 -17.69 7.98 -10.22
C ALA A 235 -18.54 8.24 -8.95
N GLN A 236 -19.66 7.53 -8.82
CA GLN A 236 -20.50 7.58 -7.63
C GLN A 236 -20.42 6.26 -6.86
N LEU A 237 -20.00 6.34 -5.59
CA LEU A 237 -20.16 5.25 -4.64
C LEU A 237 -21.51 5.40 -3.92
N ARG A 238 -22.26 4.31 -3.77
CA ARG A 238 -23.43 4.21 -2.90
C ARG A 238 -23.15 3.20 -1.79
#